data_AF-A0AAU9TLS5-F1
#
_entry.id   AF-A0AAU9TLS5-F1
#
_cell.length_a   1.000
_cell.length_b   1.000
_cell.length_c   1.000
_cell.angle_alpha   90.00
_cell.angle_beta   90.00
_cell.angle_gamma   90.00
#
_symmetry.space_group_name_H-M   'P 1'
#
loop_
_entity.id
_entity.type
_entity.pdbx_description
1 polymer ?
#
loop_
_entity_poly.entity_id
_entity_poly.type
_entity_poly.pdbx_seq_one_letter_code
_entity_poly.pdbx_strand_id
1 'polypeptide(L)'
;MRYLGLTLDGRWSFGPQFAKLAPRLESAAAALGRLLPNVGGPDSLCRRLYVGIVRSMALYGAPIWCDALTTKNKTLLRRPQRVIAVRAIRGYRTVSWTAATLLASDPPWELQAEVLAEVYRFRSSLRARGQVPSADQTARVRAQAQRALIHWWKEDLESPAAGPETVDAIRPHLRHWVRRRHGCFGKYLHQIARREVTPACHECGAPIDTARHTLEECAAWGPQRHALVAVIGGDLSLSSVVRCMLGSERC
;
A
#
# COMPACT_ATOMS: atom_id res chain seq x y z
N MET A 1 28.84 -10.07 -13.19
CA MET A 1 28.24 -10.91 -14.25
C MET A 1 26.75 -10.57 -14.41
N ARG A 2 26.15 -10.74 -15.59
CA ARG A 2 24.69 -10.71 -15.77
C ARG A 2 24.14 -12.13 -15.83
N TYR A 3 23.08 -12.42 -15.06
CA TYR A 3 22.43 -13.72 -15.06
C TYR A 3 20.93 -13.56 -14.84
N LEU A 4 20.12 -14.11 -15.75
CA LEU A 4 18.65 -14.02 -15.71
C LEU A 4 18.13 -12.59 -15.41
N GLY A 5 18.73 -11.57 -16.03
CA GLY A 5 18.34 -10.17 -15.82
C GLY A 5 18.82 -9.52 -14.50
N LEU A 6 19.56 -10.25 -13.66
CA LEU A 6 20.22 -9.72 -12.46
C LEU A 6 21.70 -9.40 -12.74
N THR A 7 22.19 -8.32 -12.14
CA THR A 7 23.60 -7.93 -12.13
C THR A 7 24.24 -8.39 -10.82
N LEU A 8 25.05 -9.43 -10.89
CA LEU A 8 25.80 -9.98 -9.76
C LEU A 8 27.17 -9.32 -9.69
N ASP A 9 27.49 -8.73 -8.53
CA ASP A 9 28.82 -8.25 -8.18
C ASP A 9 29.57 -9.30 -7.35
N GLY A 10 30.91 -9.22 -7.27
CA GLY A 10 31.72 -10.22 -6.57
C GLY A 10 31.42 -10.35 -5.07
N ARG A 11 30.76 -9.35 -4.48
CA ARG A 11 30.34 -9.34 -3.07
C ARG A 11 28.88 -9.76 -2.85
N TRP A 12 28.14 -10.10 -3.92
CA TRP A 12 26.71 -10.41 -3.85
C TRP A 12 25.89 -9.33 -3.12
N SER A 13 26.29 -8.06 -3.25
CA SER A 13 25.66 -6.92 -2.58
C SER A 13 24.51 -6.33 -3.39
N PHE A 14 24.43 -6.66 -4.69
CA PHE A 14 23.41 -6.18 -5.64
C PHE A 14 23.32 -4.65 -5.78
N GLY A 15 24.28 -3.89 -5.24
CA GLY A 15 24.32 -2.42 -5.38
C GLY A 15 24.24 -1.96 -6.85
N PRO A 16 25.06 -2.52 -7.76
CA PRO A 16 24.98 -2.21 -9.18
C PRO A 16 23.64 -2.60 -9.83
N GLN A 17 22.96 -3.63 -9.33
CA GLN A 17 21.63 -4.02 -9.80
C GLN A 17 20.62 -2.93 -9.47
N PHE A 18 20.55 -2.50 -8.20
CA PHE A 18 19.59 -1.47 -7.77
C PHE A 18 19.87 -0.10 -8.39
N ALA A 19 21.14 0.26 -8.58
CA ALA A 19 21.53 1.50 -9.26
C ALA A 19 21.03 1.56 -10.71
N LYS A 20 20.97 0.40 -11.39
CA LYS A 20 20.40 0.29 -12.75
C LYS A 20 18.87 0.14 -12.74
N LEU A 21 18.32 -0.52 -11.74
CA LEU A 21 16.89 -0.81 -11.65
C LEU A 21 16.08 0.43 -11.27
N ALA A 22 16.56 1.25 -10.32
CA ALA A 22 15.80 2.38 -9.79
C ALA A 22 15.38 3.39 -10.89
N PRO A 23 16.27 3.88 -11.78
CA PRO A 23 15.85 4.80 -12.86
C PRO A 23 14.83 4.18 -13.81
N ARG A 24 14.92 2.86 -14.06
CA ARG A 24 13.96 2.14 -14.91
C ARG A 24 12.58 2.08 -14.25
N LEU A 25 12.52 1.82 -12.95
CA LEU A 25 11.28 1.83 -12.19
C LEU A 25 10.67 3.22 -12.12
N GLU A 26 11.48 4.25 -11.92
CA GLU A 26 11.03 5.65 -11.90
C GLU A 26 10.47 6.07 -13.27
N SER A 27 11.15 5.71 -14.36
CA SER A 27 10.66 5.94 -15.73
C SER A 27 9.34 5.23 -16.01
N ALA A 28 9.22 3.95 -15.63
CA ALA A 28 7.98 3.20 -15.76
C ALA A 28 6.84 3.82 -14.92
N ALA A 29 7.11 4.16 -13.65
CA ALA A 29 6.14 4.80 -12.78
C ALA A 29 5.71 6.18 -13.29
N ALA A 30 6.62 6.96 -13.86
CA ALA A 30 6.32 8.25 -14.47
C ALA A 30 5.47 8.11 -15.74
N ALA A 31 5.82 7.16 -16.63
CA ALA A 31 5.07 6.88 -17.83
C ALA A 31 3.62 6.44 -17.51
N LEU A 32 3.46 5.53 -16.55
CA LEU A 32 2.15 5.11 -16.06
C LEU A 32 1.42 6.24 -15.32
N GLY A 33 2.17 7.09 -14.60
CA GLY A 33 1.63 8.26 -13.91
C GLY A 33 0.91 9.25 -14.84
N ARG A 34 1.32 9.35 -16.11
CA ARG A 34 0.61 10.17 -17.12
C ARG A 34 -0.80 9.68 -17.42
N LEU A 35 -1.05 8.38 -17.24
CA LEU A 35 -2.39 7.78 -17.39
C LEU A 35 -3.23 7.92 -16.10
N LEU A 36 -2.64 8.46 -15.02
CA LEU A 36 -3.23 8.50 -13.69
C LEU A 36 -3.34 9.94 -13.16
N PRO A 37 -4.02 10.87 -13.87
CA PRO A 37 -4.19 12.24 -13.39
C PRO A 37 -4.94 12.27 -12.06
N ASN A 38 -4.69 13.28 -11.22
CA ASN A 38 -5.33 13.35 -9.90
C ASN A 38 -6.86 13.58 -10.02
N VAL A 39 -7.30 14.33 -11.04
CA VAL A 39 -8.70 14.62 -11.35
C VAL A 39 -9.08 13.98 -12.68
N GLY A 40 -10.30 13.44 -12.79
CA GLY A 40 -10.84 12.88 -14.04
C GLY A 40 -10.16 11.60 -14.53
N GLY A 41 -9.27 11.00 -13.74
CA GLY A 41 -8.52 9.80 -14.13
C GLY A 41 -9.18 8.47 -13.72
N PRO A 42 -8.51 7.34 -14.02
CA PRO A 42 -9.03 6.00 -13.76
C PRO A 42 -9.39 5.75 -12.28
N ASP A 43 -10.25 4.76 -12.10
CA ASP A 43 -10.71 4.29 -10.80
C ASP A 43 -9.59 3.66 -9.94
N SER A 44 -9.93 3.27 -8.71
CA SER A 44 -8.95 2.68 -7.79
C SER A 44 -8.43 1.31 -8.25
N LEU A 45 -9.23 0.55 -9.02
CA LEU A 45 -8.83 -0.77 -9.51
C LEU A 45 -7.75 -0.65 -10.57
N CYS A 46 -7.95 0.22 -11.56
CA CYS A 46 -6.97 0.50 -12.61
C CYS A 46 -5.65 1.02 -12.03
N ARG A 47 -5.72 1.93 -11.05
CA ARG A 47 -4.53 2.43 -10.33
C ARG A 47 -3.75 1.31 -9.63
N ARG A 48 -4.43 0.39 -8.94
CA ARG A 48 -3.77 -0.76 -8.30
C ARG A 48 -3.09 -1.69 -9.29
N LEU A 49 -3.67 -1.86 -10.48
CA LEU A 49 -3.04 -2.65 -11.54
C LEU A 49 -1.69 -2.04 -11.95
N TYR A 50 -1.62 -0.73 -12.15
CA TYR A 50 -0.37 -0.05 -12.47
C TYR A 50 0.65 -0.07 -11.33
N VAL A 51 0.21 0.07 -10.07
CA VAL A 51 1.07 -0.20 -8.89
C VAL A 51 1.62 -1.62 -8.93
N GLY A 52 0.78 -2.60 -9.28
CA GLY A 52 1.16 -4.00 -9.44
C GLY A 52 2.22 -4.24 -10.50
N ILE A 53 2.20 -3.50 -11.61
CA ILE A 53 3.21 -3.58 -12.67
C ILE A 53 4.57 -3.12 -12.15
N VAL A 54 4.65 -1.91 -11.57
CA VAL A 54 5.92 -1.36 -11.08
C VAL A 54 6.49 -2.23 -9.95
N ARG A 55 5.62 -2.69 -9.03
CA ARG A 55 6.00 -3.62 -7.97
C ARG A 55 6.54 -4.95 -8.51
N SER A 56 5.90 -5.52 -9.53
CA SER A 56 6.38 -6.76 -10.16
C SER A 56 7.76 -6.59 -10.79
N MET A 57 8.03 -5.43 -11.40
CA MET A 57 9.35 -5.09 -11.91
C MET A 57 10.39 -4.97 -10.78
N ALA A 58 10.02 -4.31 -9.68
CA ALA A 58 10.92 -4.10 -8.54
C ALA A 58 11.27 -5.38 -7.81
N LEU A 59 10.29 -6.27 -7.64
CA LEU A 59 10.41 -7.54 -6.91
C LEU A 59 10.89 -8.71 -7.77
N TYR A 60 11.26 -8.45 -9.03
CA TYR A 60 11.85 -9.47 -9.87
C TYR A 60 13.17 -9.97 -9.26
N GLY A 61 13.26 -11.29 -9.10
CA GLY A 61 14.42 -11.93 -8.46
C GLY A 61 14.54 -11.68 -6.97
N ALA A 62 13.49 -11.16 -6.29
CA ALA A 62 13.50 -10.87 -4.85
C ALA A 62 14.11 -11.97 -3.98
N PRO A 63 13.78 -13.27 -4.15
CA PRO A 63 14.38 -14.33 -3.35
C PRO A 63 15.89 -14.44 -3.42
N ILE A 64 16.52 -13.88 -4.45
CA ILE A 64 17.97 -13.96 -4.68
C ILE A 64 18.70 -12.79 -4.03
N TRP A 65 18.06 -11.63 -3.93
CA TRP A 65 18.70 -10.41 -3.41
C TRP A 65 18.18 -9.93 -2.05
N CYS A 66 17.09 -10.51 -1.53
CA CYS A 66 16.42 -10.02 -0.31
C CYS A 66 17.38 -9.93 0.88
N ASP A 67 18.13 -11.00 1.11
CA ASP A 67 19.06 -11.11 2.24
C ASP A 67 20.29 -10.17 2.09
N ALA A 68 20.51 -9.60 0.91
CA ALA A 68 21.58 -8.65 0.61
C ALA A 68 21.15 -7.17 0.69
N LEU A 69 19.91 -6.88 1.13
CA LEU A 69 19.42 -5.52 1.24
C LEU A 69 20.15 -4.72 2.32
N THR A 70 20.88 -3.68 1.90
CA THR A 70 21.46 -2.67 2.77
C THR A 70 20.54 -1.44 2.88
N THR A 71 20.74 -0.59 3.89
CA THR A 71 20.03 0.71 4.00
C THR A 71 20.16 1.53 2.72
N LYS A 72 21.33 1.51 2.07
CA LYS A 72 21.58 2.19 0.80
C LYS A 72 20.72 1.63 -0.33
N ASN A 73 20.60 0.31 -0.45
CA ASN A 73 19.81 -0.31 -1.51
C ASN A 73 18.30 -0.16 -1.27
N LYS A 74 17.86 -0.18 0.00
CA LYS A 74 16.45 0.09 0.35
C LYS A 74 16.00 1.48 -0.13
N THR A 75 16.81 2.52 0.02
CA THR A 75 16.43 3.87 -0.45
C THR A 75 16.22 3.94 -1.97
N LEU A 76 16.94 3.14 -2.75
CA LEU A 76 16.77 3.02 -4.20
C LEU A 76 15.44 2.36 -4.60
N LEU A 77 14.83 1.55 -3.72
CA LEU A 77 13.49 0.97 -3.92
C LEU A 77 12.38 1.93 -3.47
N ARG A 78 12.60 2.66 -2.36
CA ARG A 78 11.59 3.55 -1.77
C ARG A 78 11.20 4.70 -2.70
N ARG A 79 12.14 5.25 -3.47
CA ARG A 79 11.88 6.35 -4.43
C ARG A 79 10.85 5.97 -5.51
N PRO A 80 11.07 4.93 -6.34
CA PRO A 80 10.08 4.52 -7.33
C PRO A 80 8.76 4.05 -6.70
N GLN A 81 8.80 3.40 -5.53
CA GLN A 81 7.59 3.04 -4.81
C GLN A 81 6.77 4.28 -4.44
N ARG A 82 7.42 5.32 -3.93
CA ARG A 82 6.74 6.59 -3.61
C ARG A 82 6.07 7.18 -4.84
N VAL A 83 6.76 7.21 -5.98
CA VAL A 83 6.21 7.80 -7.23
C VAL A 83 4.90 7.12 -7.60
N ILE A 84 4.85 5.79 -7.62
CA ILE A 84 3.64 5.08 -8.00
C ILE A 84 2.56 5.10 -6.89
N ALA A 85 2.96 5.07 -5.62
CA ALA A 85 2.03 5.16 -4.48
C ALA A 85 1.30 6.51 -4.43
N VAL A 86 2.01 7.62 -4.64
CA VAL A 86 1.40 8.97 -4.73
C VAL A 86 0.35 9.01 -5.84
N ARG A 87 0.61 8.39 -7.00
CA ARG A 87 -0.37 8.28 -8.09
C ARG A 87 -1.55 7.39 -7.73
N ALA A 88 -1.33 6.32 -6.97
CA ALA A 88 -2.40 5.43 -6.52
C ALA A 88 -3.42 6.17 -5.64
N ILE A 89 -2.94 7.05 -4.76
CA ILE A 89 -3.77 7.81 -3.81
C ILE A 89 -4.24 9.17 -4.34
N ARG A 90 -3.89 9.54 -5.58
CA ARG A 90 -4.13 10.89 -6.15
C ARG A 90 -3.52 12.02 -5.30
N GLY A 91 -2.41 11.71 -4.63
CA GLY A 91 -1.75 12.60 -3.69
C GLY A 91 -0.90 13.66 -4.39
N TYR A 92 -0.52 14.68 -3.63
CA TYR A 92 0.42 15.70 -4.09
C TYR A 92 1.86 15.19 -4.05
N ARG A 93 2.73 15.86 -4.82
CA ARG A 93 4.16 15.52 -4.91
C ARG A 93 4.93 15.73 -3.60
N THR A 94 4.33 16.35 -2.59
CA THR A 94 4.93 16.63 -1.27
C THR A 94 4.71 15.50 -0.27
N VAL A 95 3.75 14.59 -0.53
CA VAL A 95 3.45 13.47 0.38
C VAL A 95 4.70 12.61 0.58
N SER A 96 5.05 12.30 1.83
CA SER A 96 6.23 11.49 2.16
C SER A 96 6.09 10.05 1.62
N TRP A 97 7.19 9.31 1.51
CA TRP A 97 7.13 7.89 1.15
C TRP A 97 6.25 7.11 2.14
N THR A 98 6.48 7.31 3.45
CA THR A 98 5.73 6.64 4.53
C THR A 98 4.23 6.89 4.43
N ALA A 99 3.80 8.15 4.28
CA ALA A 99 2.38 8.48 4.16
C ALA A 99 1.79 7.94 2.84
N ALA A 100 2.54 8.03 1.73
CA ALA A 100 2.07 7.55 0.43
C ALA A 100 1.83 6.04 0.41
N THR A 101 2.79 5.23 0.89
CA THR A 101 2.66 3.76 0.94
C THR A 101 1.56 3.32 1.89
N LEU A 102 1.44 4.00 3.04
CA LEU A 102 0.42 3.73 4.04
C LEU A 102 -0.98 4.00 3.49
N LEU A 103 -1.22 5.19 2.92
CA LEU A 103 -2.50 5.55 2.29
C LEU A 103 -2.84 4.62 1.11
N ALA A 104 -1.84 4.24 0.32
CA ALA A 104 -1.98 3.32 -0.81
C ALA A 104 -2.21 1.86 -0.40
N SER A 105 -2.02 1.53 0.89
CA SER A 105 -1.99 0.14 1.38
C SER A 105 -1.00 -0.74 0.60
N ASP A 106 0.15 -0.15 0.22
CA ASP A 106 1.25 -0.84 -0.46
C ASP A 106 2.45 -0.91 0.49
N PRO A 107 2.65 -2.02 1.24
CA PRO A 107 3.74 -2.17 2.18
C PRO A 107 5.12 -1.92 1.53
N PRO A 108 6.16 -1.54 2.30
CA PRO A 108 7.52 -1.40 1.80
C PRO A 108 7.94 -2.60 0.95
N TRP A 109 8.50 -2.34 -0.24
CA TRP A 109 8.89 -3.41 -1.16
C TRP A 109 9.98 -4.32 -0.56
N GLU A 110 10.82 -3.81 0.32
CA GLU A 110 11.76 -4.62 1.09
C GLU A 110 11.08 -5.69 1.95
N LEU A 111 9.93 -5.39 2.56
CA LEU A 111 9.18 -6.38 3.34
C LEU A 111 8.40 -7.34 2.42
N GLN A 112 7.89 -6.83 1.29
CA GLN A 112 7.24 -7.69 0.28
C GLN A 112 8.24 -8.68 -0.36
N ALA A 113 9.50 -8.28 -0.52
CA ALA A 113 10.57 -9.15 -0.99
C ALA A 113 10.79 -10.33 -0.05
N GLU A 114 10.75 -10.10 1.26
CA GLU A 114 10.90 -11.15 2.27
C GLU A 114 9.78 -12.20 2.16
N VAL A 115 8.55 -11.76 1.91
CA VAL A 115 7.42 -12.68 1.66
C VAL A 115 7.68 -13.57 0.45
N LEU A 116 8.25 -13.02 -0.63
CA LEU A 116 8.59 -13.78 -1.82
C LEU A 116 9.76 -14.74 -1.56
N ALA A 117 10.78 -14.29 -0.81
CA ALA A 117 11.92 -15.10 -0.43
C ALA A 117 11.49 -16.30 0.42
N GLU A 118 10.59 -16.10 1.37
CA GLU A 118 10.09 -17.16 2.24
C GLU A 118 9.32 -18.24 1.47
N VAL A 119 8.41 -17.82 0.59
CA VAL A 119 7.69 -18.76 -0.28
C VAL A 119 8.64 -19.50 -1.23
N TYR A 120 9.68 -18.82 -1.72
CA TYR A 120 10.69 -19.45 -2.57
C TYR A 120 11.52 -20.49 -1.80
N ARG A 121 12.06 -20.13 -0.63
CA ARG A 121 12.84 -21.03 0.24
C ARG A 121 12.04 -22.28 0.59
N PHE A 122 10.77 -22.10 0.97
CA PHE A 122 9.86 -23.22 1.21
C PHE A 122 9.75 -24.16 0.00
N ARG A 123 9.43 -23.62 -1.18
CA ARG A 123 9.27 -24.42 -2.41
C ARG A 123 10.57 -25.11 -2.81
N SER A 124 11.70 -24.43 -2.69
CA SER A 124 13.03 -24.97 -2.99
C SER A 124 13.39 -26.11 -2.06
N SER A 125 13.08 -26.01 -0.76
CA SER A 125 13.33 -27.08 0.22
C SER A 125 12.54 -28.36 -0.06
N LEU A 126 11.30 -28.23 -0.56
CA LEU A 126 10.48 -29.39 -0.93
C LEU A 126 10.99 -30.03 -2.21
N ARG A 127 11.33 -29.23 -3.21
CA ARG A 127 11.92 -29.72 -4.47
C ARG A 127 13.24 -30.44 -4.26
N ALA A 128 14.09 -29.95 -3.36
CA ALA A 128 15.33 -30.62 -2.99
C ALA A 128 15.10 -32.01 -2.37
N ARG A 129 13.91 -32.25 -1.79
CA ARG A 129 13.45 -33.54 -1.27
C ARG A 129 12.65 -34.36 -2.28
N GLY A 130 12.61 -33.95 -3.55
CA GLY A 130 11.82 -34.62 -4.61
C GLY A 130 10.30 -34.41 -4.49
N GLN A 131 9.85 -33.45 -3.66
CA GLN A 131 8.44 -33.21 -3.40
C GLN A 131 7.91 -31.98 -4.17
N VAL A 132 6.66 -32.06 -4.60
CA VAL A 132 5.95 -30.93 -5.22
C VAL A 132 5.10 -30.22 -4.15
N PRO A 133 5.33 -28.92 -3.90
CA PRO A 133 4.52 -28.16 -2.96
C PRO A 133 3.06 -28.05 -3.44
N SER A 134 2.12 -28.41 -2.58
CA SER A 134 0.69 -28.18 -2.85
C SER A 134 0.37 -26.68 -2.85
N ALA A 135 -0.73 -26.32 -3.54
CA ALA A 135 -1.25 -24.96 -3.53
C ALA A 135 -1.59 -24.49 -2.11
N ASP A 136 -2.20 -25.35 -1.31
CA ASP A 136 -2.59 -25.05 0.08
C ASP A 136 -1.40 -24.80 0.99
N GLN A 137 -0.37 -25.64 0.92
CA GLN A 137 0.86 -25.42 1.69
C GLN A 137 1.53 -24.09 1.31
N THR A 138 1.62 -23.81 0.01
CA THR A 138 2.19 -22.56 -0.50
C THR A 138 1.38 -21.34 -0.04
N ALA A 139 0.05 -21.46 -0.06
CA ALA A 139 -0.87 -20.41 0.40
C ALA A 139 -0.72 -20.16 1.92
N ARG A 140 -0.60 -21.22 2.74
CA ARG A 140 -0.38 -21.12 4.18
C ARG A 140 0.94 -20.41 4.51
N VAL A 141 2.03 -20.79 3.86
CA VAL A 141 3.35 -20.15 4.03
C VAL A 141 3.27 -18.67 3.62
N ARG A 142 2.66 -18.37 2.47
CA ARG A 142 2.45 -16.98 2.02
C ARG A 142 1.64 -16.18 3.03
N ALA A 143 0.54 -16.73 3.56
CA ALA A 143 -0.31 -16.05 4.53
C ALA A 143 0.43 -15.78 5.85
N GLN A 144 1.26 -16.73 6.30
CA GLN A 144 2.11 -16.53 7.48
C GLN A 144 3.14 -15.41 7.25
N ALA A 145 3.85 -15.44 6.12
CA ALA A 145 4.82 -14.40 5.79
C ALA A 145 4.14 -13.02 5.63
N GLN A 146 2.94 -12.95 5.05
CA GLN A 146 2.15 -11.71 5.00
C GLN A 146 1.76 -11.20 6.39
N ARG A 147 1.44 -12.09 7.35
CA ARG A 147 1.17 -11.67 8.74
C ARG A 147 2.42 -11.08 9.40
N ALA A 148 3.59 -11.68 9.16
CA ALA A 148 4.86 -11.17 9.66
C ALA A 148 5.18 -9.81 9.02
N LEU A 149 5.01 -9.66 7.71
CA LEU A 149 5.17 -8.37 7.02
C LEU A 149 4.35 -7.26 7.67
N ILE A 150 3.08 -7.50 8.00
CA ILE A 150 2.23 -6.48 8.64
C ILE A 150 2.71 -6.16 10.07
N HIS A 151 3.25 -7.15 10.79
CA HIS A 151 3.85 -6.93 12.10
C HIS A 151 5.06 -6.00 12.00
N TRP A 152 6.05 -6.38 11.19
CA TRP A 152 7.27 -5.59 10.98
C TRP A 152 6.96 -4.19 10.45
N TRP A 153 5.99 -4.07 9.54
CA TRP A 153 5.59 -2.75 9.05
C TRP A 153 4.96 -1.89 10.16
N LYS A 154 4.22 -2.49 11.09
CA LYS A 154 3.66 -1.76 12.23
C LYS A 154 4.76 -1.26 13.19
N GLU A 155 5.83 -2.03 13.37
CA GLU A 155 7.00 -1.65 14.17
C GLU A 155 7.82 -0.55 13.48
N ASP A 156 8.07 -0.67 12.16
CA ASP A 156 8.75 0.37 11.37
C ASP A 156 8.02 1.74 11.42
N LEU A 157 6.72 1.72 11.71
CA LEU A 157 5.87 2.91 11.83
C LEU A 157 5.86 3.52 13.24
N GLU A 158 6.59 2.98 14.22
CA GLU A 158 6.64 3.52 15.60
C GLU A 158 7.28 4.89 15.71
N SER A 159 8.27 5.16 14.88
CA SER A 159 9.00 6.42 14.86
C SER A 159 9.11 6.91 13.41
N PRO A 160 7.99 7.41 12.84
CA PRO A 160 7.97 7.76 11.44
C PRO A 160 8.84 9.00 11.19
N ALA A 161 9.75 8.91 10.21
CA ALA A 161 10.55 10.06 9.80
C ALA A 161 9.73 11.21 9.19
N ALA A 162 8.49 10.94 8.72
CA ALA A 162 7.59 11.93 8.15
C ALA A 162 6.13 11.45 8.15
N GLY A 163 5.19 12.39 8.25
CA GLY A 163 3.74 12.12 8.26
C GLY A 163 3.21 11.51 9.56
N PRO A 164 3.61 12.00 10.75
CA PRO A 164 3.23 11.41 12.04
C PRO A 164 1.70 11.30 12.20
N GLU A 165 0.94 12.34 11.84
CA GLU A 165 -0.53 12.34 11.93
C GLU A 165 -1.20 11.21 11.13
N THR A 166 -0.71 10.96 9.90
CA THR A 166 -1.23 9.87 9.05
C THR A 166 -0.89 8.51 9.64
N VAL A 167 0.30 8.40 10.23
CA VAL A 167 0.78 7.16 10.86
C VAL A 167 0.00 6.88 12.14
N ASP A 168 -0.20 7.86 13.01
CA ASP A 168 -0.95 7.72 14.26
C ASP A 168 -2.39 7.31 14.00
N ALA A 169 -3.02 7.86 12.95
CA ALA A 169 -4.39 7.51 12.58
C ALA A 169 -4.54 6.06 12.07
N ILE A 170 -3.56 5.55 11.32
CA ILE A 170 -3.69 4.28 10.59
C ILE A 170 -3.00 3.10 11.29
N ARG A 171 -1.84 3.33 11.92
CA ARG A 171 -0.99 2.29 12.51
C ARG A 171 -1.74 1.38 13.51
N PRO A 172 -2.62 1.89 14.41
CA PRO A 172 -3.41 1.04 15.30
C PRO A 172 -4.28 0.02 14.54
N HIS A 173 -4.77 0.40 13.35
CA HIS A 173 -5.69 -0.37 12.51
C HIS A 173 -5.03 -0.96 11.26
N LEU A 174 -3.69 -1.00 11.19
CA LEU A 174 -2.93 -1.33 9.97
C LEU A 174 -3.39 -2.63 9.28
N ARG A 175 -3.65 -3.67 10.07
CA ARG A 175 -4.13 -4.97 9.56
C ARG A 175 -5.45 -4.86 8.79
N HIS A 176 -6.40 -4.13 9.34
CA HIS A 176 -7.67 -3.88 8.67
C HIS A 176 -7.44 -2.94 7.48
N TRP A 177 -6.68 -1.87 7.69
CA TRP A 177 -6.40 -0.87 6.67
C TRP A 177 -5.83 -1.45 5.38
N VAL A 178 -4.88 -2.37 5.47
CA VAL A 178 -4.26 -2.98 4.28
C VAL A 178 -5.19 -3.97 3.56
N ARG A 179 -6.13 -4.58 4.28
CA ARG A 179 -7.10 -5.52 3.72
C ARG A 179 -8.33 -4.83 3.14
N ARG A 180 -8.54 -3.55 3.47
CA ARG A 180 -9.69 -2.81 3.00
C ARG A 180 -9.66 -2.73 1.48
N ARG A 181 -10.83 -2.88 0.89
CA ARG A 181 -11.02 -2.52 -0.52
C ARG A 181 -11.34 -1.03 -0.51
N HIS A 182 -10.37 -0.18 -0.86
CA HIS A 182 -10.52 1.28 -0.77
C HIS A 182 -11.79 1.79 -1.46
N GLY A 183 -12.48 2.74 -0.82
CA GLY A 183 -13.64 3.45 -1.37
C GLY A 183 -14.87 2.57 -1.61
N CYS A 184 -14.89 1.38 -1.01
CA CYS A 184 -15.92 0.39 -1.25
C CYS A 184 -16.88 0.40 -0.06
N PHE A 185 -17.65 1.47 0.08
CA PHE A 185 -18.75 1.48 1.02
C PHE A 185 -19.68 0.31 0.72
N GLY A 186 -20.18 -0.38 1.74
CA GLY A 186 -21.11 -1.49 1.61
C GLY A 186 -22.21 -1.23 0.57
N LYS A 187 -22.81 -0.02 0.54
CA LYS A 187 -23.77 0.38 -0.50
C LYS A 187 -23.22 0.20 -1.92
N TYR A 188 -22.02 0.71 -2.20
CA TYR A 188 -21.37 0.58 -3.51
C TYR A 188 -21.03 -0.88 -3.83
N LEU A 189 -20.49 -1.63 -2.85
CA LEU A 189 -20.12 -3.03 -3.04
C LEU A 189 -21.31 -3.92 -3.36
N HIS A 190 -22.43 -3.66 -2.71
CA HIS A 190 -23.68 -4.39 -2.91
C HIS A 190 -24.42 -3.97 -4.19
N GLN A 191 -24.59 -2.66 -4.42
CA GLN A 191 -25.47 -2.17 -5.47
C GLN A 191 -24.77 -2.02 -6.83
N ILE A 192 -23.51 -1.58 -6.85
CA ILE A 192 -22.79 -1.28 -8.08
C ILE A 192 -21.81 -2.39 -8.44
N ALA A 193 -20.92 -2.74 -7.50
CA ALA A 193 -19.89 -3.73 -7.76
C ALA A 193 -20.42 -5.18 -7.76
N ARG A 194 -21.61 -5.43 -7.18
CA ARG A 194 -22.23 -6.76 -7.02
C ARG A 194 -21.29 -7.79 -6.36
N ARG A 195 -20.52 -7.35 -5.36
CA ARG A 195 -19.51 -8.18 -4.68
C ARG A 195 -19.89 -8.57 -3.25
N GLU A 196 -20.91 -7.95 -2.68
CA GLU A 196 -21.39 -8.23 -1.33
C GLU A 196 -22.89 -8.44 -1.30
N VAL A 197 -23.33 -9.33 -0.41
CA VAL A 197 -24.74 -9.69 -0.24
C VAL A 197 -25.51 -8.57 0.46
N THR A 198 -24.82 -7.73 1.25
CA THR A 198 -25.46 -6.66 2.02
C THR A 198 -24.74 -5.33 1.83
N PRO A 199 -25.44 -4.19 1.94
CA PRO A 199 -24.83 -2.87 1.91
C PRO A 199 -24.31 -2.40 3.28
N ALA A 200 -24.28 -3.27 4.29
CA ALA A 200 -24.02 -2.90 5.67
C ALA A 200 -22.58 -2.44 5.91
N CYS A 201 -22.41 -1.60 6.94
CA CYS A 201 -21.11 -1.14 7.39
C CYS A 201 -20.40 -2.27 8.13
N HIS A 202 -19.20 -2.59 7.68
CA HIS A 202 -18.39 -3.65 8.29
C HIS A 202 -17.87 -3.24 9.67
N GLU A 203 -17.82 -1.94 9.96
CA GLU A 203 -17.25 -1.42 11.20
C GLU A 203 -18.27 -1.34 12.34
N CYS A 204 -19.45 -0.77 12.08
CA CYS A 204 -20.46 -0.56 13.12
C CYS A 204 -21.76 -1.35 12.91
N GLY A 205 -21.87 -2.13 11.83
CA GLY A 205 -23.07 -2.91 11.52
C GLY A 205 -24.26 -2.09 11.02
N ALA A 206 -24.11 -0.78 10.80
CA ALA A 206 -25.18 0.04 10.23
C ALA A 206 -25.67 -0.53 8.89
N PRO A 207 -26.97 -0.47 8.59
CA PRO A 207 -27.56 -1.20 7.46
C PRO A 207 -27.06 -0.71 6.10
N ILE A 208 -26.63 0.55 5.99
CA ILE A 208 -26.13 1.13 4.75
C ILE A 208 -24.85 1.89 5.02
N ASP A 209 -23.76 1.37 4.50
CA ASP A 209 -22.49 2.03 4.52
C ASP A 209 -22.35 2.98 3.33
N THR A 210 -22.07 4.24 3.66
CA THR A 210 -21.84 5.33 2.70
C THR A 210 -20.74 6.25 3.23
N ALA A 211 -20.18 7.09 2.36
CA ALA A 211 -19.23 8.13 2.77
C ALA A 211 -19.81 9.04 3.86
N ARG A 212 -21.07 9.43 3.71
CA ARG A 212 -21.81 10.22 4.70
C ARG A 212 -21.92 9.48 6.03
N HIS A 213 -22.36 8.22 6.01
CA HIS A 213 -22.42 7.41 7.23
C HIS A 213 -21.06 7.36 7.94
N THR A 214 -19.98 7.07 7.19
CA THR A 214 -18.62 7.07 7.76
C THR A 214 -18.25 8.41 8.40
N LEU A 215 -18.53 9.51 7.68
CA LEU A 215 -18.15 10.86 8.08
C LEU A 215 -18.98 11.38 9.27
N GLU A 216 -20.29 11.17 9.26
CA GLU A 216 -21.24 11.82 10.17
C GLU A 216 -21.67 10.91 11.34
N GLU A 217 -21.72 9.59 11.17
CA GLU A 217 -22.47 8.69 12.07
C GLU A 217 -21.65 7.52 12.62
N CYS A 218 -20.74 6.94 11.82
CA CYS A 218 -20.15 5.64 12.10
C CYS A 218 -19.33 5.64 13.39
N ALA A 219 -19.79 4.93 14.41
CA ALA A 219 -19.20 4.94 15.75
C ALA A 219 -17.70 4.59 15.76
N ALA A 220 -17.25 3.74 14.84
CA ALA A 220 -15.83 3.37 14.70
C ALA A 220 -14.90 4.55 14.41
N TRP A 221 -15.43 5.63 13.82
CA TRP A 221 -14.68 6.84 13.45
C TRP A 221 -14.97 8.02 14.38
N GLY A 222 -15.62 7.79 15.53
CA GLY A 222 -15.97 8.84 16.50
C GLY A 222 -14.79 9.73 16.91
N PRO A 223 -13.63 9.17 17.32
CA PRO A 223 -12.47 9.97 17.70
C PRO A 223 -11.94 10.87 16.56
N GLN A 224 -11.83 10.33 15.34
CA GLN A 224 -11.37 11.08 14.17
C GLN A 224 -12.38 12.15 13.74
N ARG A 225 -13.67 11.84 13.84
CA ARG A 225 -14.76 12.78 13.58
C ARG A 225 -14.72 13.95 14.57
N HIS A 226 -14.50 13.69 15.86
CA HIS A 226 -14.36 14.76 16.86
C HIS A 226 -13.18 15.69 16.54
N ALA A 227 -12.04 15.12 16.14
CA ALA A 227 -10.89 15.91 15.70
C ALA A 227 -11.21 16.76 14.46
N LEU A 228 -11.95 16.21 13.49
CA LEU A 228 -12.41 16.96 12.32
C LEU A 228 -13.38 18.08 12.70
N VAL A 229 -14.38 17.81 13.54
CA VAL A 229 -15.35 18.79 14.05
C VAL A 229 -14.66 19.94 14.76
N ALA A 230 -13.59 19.67 15.52
CA ALA A 230 -12.81 20.72 16.17
C ALA A 230 -12.16 21.70 15.18
N VAL A 231 -11.92 21.27 13.93
CA VAL A 231 -11.30 22.09 12.87
C VAL A 231 -12.35 22.78 12.01
N ILE A 232 -13.39 22.07 11.58
CA ILE A 232 -14.36 22.57 10.58
C ILE A 232 -15.73 22.93 11.16
N GLY A 233 -15.94 22.70 12.46
CA GLY A 233 -17.22 22.91 13.14
C GLY A 233 -18.12 21.67 13.13
N GLY A 234 -19.28 21.77 13.80
CA GLY A 234 -20.21 20.66 14.02
C GLY A 234 -20.99 20.21 12.78
N ASP A 235 -21.04 21.04 11.73
CA ASP A 235 -21.71 20.67 10.47
C ASP A 235 -20.75 19.92 9.56
N LEU A 236 -20.91 18.59 9.53
CA LEU A 236 -20.14 17.66 8.70
C LEU A 236 -20.81 17.35 7.36
N SER A 237 -21.88 18.07 6.98
CA SER A 237 -22.47 17.92 5.66
C SER A 237 -21.40 18.15 4.58
N LEU A 238 -21.47 17.40 3.48
CA LEU A 238 -20.49 17.52 2.40
C LEU A 238 -20.32 18.98 1.91
N SER A 239 -21.42 19.75 1.86
CA SER A 239 -21.38 21.16 1.48
C SER A 239 -20.62 22.03 2.49
N SER A 240 -20.80 21.78 3.80
CA SER A 240 -20.06 22.47 4.86
C SER A 240 -18.58 22.11 4.84
N VAL A 241 -18.26 20.82 4.72
CA VAL A 241 -16.88 20.31 4.58
C VAL A 241 -16.19 20.96 3.38
N VAL A 242 -16.85 21.00 2.21
CA VAL A 242 -16.32 21.64 1.00
C VAL A 242 -16.15 23.14 1.22
N ARG A 243 -17.11 23.83 1.86
CA ARG A 243 -16.98 25.26 2.18
C ARG A 243 -15.77 25.53 3.08
N CYS A 244 -15.57 24.73 4.12
CA CYS A 244 -14.40 24.85 5.00
C CYS A 244 -13.09 24.58 4.25
N MET A 245 -13.05 23.56 3.38
CA MET A 245 -11.89 23.29 2.53
C MET A 245 -11.56 24.44 1.57
N LEU A 246 -12.58 25.14 1.05
CA LEU A 246 -12.41 26.28 0.15
C LEU A 246 -12.09 27.59 0.89
N GLY A 247 -12.48 27.72 2.17
CA GLY A 247 -12.28 28.91 2.98
C GLY A 247 -11.01 28.92 3.84
N SER A 248 -10.27 27.81 3.91
CA SER A 248 -9.01 27.76 4.65
C SER A 248 -7.86 28.35 3.82
N GLU A 249 -7.52 29.63 4.03
CA GLU A 249 -6.31 30.28 3.47
C GLU A 249 -5.00 29.81 4.15
N ARG A 250 -5.04 28.82 5.04
CA ARG A 250 -3.85 28.22 5.66
C ARG A 250 -3.48 26.94 4.92
N CYS A 251 -2.75 27.09 3.82
CA CYS A 251 -1.82 26.09 3.30
C CYS A 251 -0.42 26.35 3.87
#